data_AF-G0RQX0-F1
#
_entry.id   AF-G0RQX0-F1
#
_cell.length_a   1.000
_cell.length_b   1.000
_cell.length_c   1.000
_cell.angle_alpha   90.00
_cell.angle_beta   90.00
_cell.angle_gamma   90.00
#
_symmetry.space_group_name_H-M   'P 1'
#
loop_
_entity.id
_entity.type
_entity.pdbx_description
1 polymer ?
#
loop_
_entity_poly.entity_id
_entity_poly.type
_entity_poly.pdbx_seq_one_letter_code
_entity_poly.pdbx_strand_id
1 'polypeptide(L)'
;MHLPTYCLLLGISSAAAQQQQHPLTPNGRKAGAAGDTALAFWRDHLGWWHDWTPSPSSPQGAGLVPVSMLWGGGGNGPHDAQRLEQFEQLTATPAYVMGFNEPDCSGEDVSADIDVPRGVDLWNGLIAPMGDKGAVLGSPAMCRQKDESWLKQFSQQALARSWDFTAVHIFKPDVAGVQADIDYYWNTYRKPLWVTEFACVFDQDGFTPCSDQGQIDQWIGDVVDLFEANEHVLAYAYTDGLGLGTAWPPVRGDGSLSESGQAYLNAISKYY
;
A
#
# COMPACT_ATOMS: atom_id res chain seq x y z
N MET A 1 -11.91 -66.73 33.57
CA MET A 1 -11.14 -65.80 32.72
C MET A 1 -12.05 -64.66 32.32
N HIS A 2 -11.89 -63.48 32.92
CA HIS A 2 -12.60 -62.26 32.55
C HIS A 2 -11.64 -61.38 31.75
N LEU A 3 -12.03 -61.03 30.52
CA LEU A 3 -11.37 -59.99 29.73
C LEU A 3 -12.16 -58.69 29.89
N PRO A 4 -11.52 -57.56 30.22
CA PRO A 4 -12.19 -56.27 30.25
C PRO A 4 -12.23 -55.68 28.84
N THR A 5 -13.42 -55.27 28.41
CA THR A 5 -13.66 -54.51 27.18
C THR A 5 -13.17 -53.07 27.37
N TYR A 6 -12.08 -52.70 26.69
CA TYR A 6 -11.65 -51.30 26.60
C TYR A 6 -12.44 -50.61 25.49
N CYS A 7 -13.31 -49.68 25.87
CA CYS A 7 -13.99 -48.78 24.95
C CYS A 7 -13.01 -47.64 24.58
N LEU A 8 -12.47 -47.68 23.36
CA LEU A 8 -11.58 -46.64 22.84
C LEU A 8 -12.45 -45.44 22.43
N LEU A 9 -12.45 -44.37 23.23
CA LEU A 9 -13.02 -43.08 22.84
C LEU A 9 -12.10 -42.45 21.79
N LEU A 10 -12.50 -42.52 20.51
CA LEU A 10 -11.90 -41.75 19.43
C LEU A 10 -12.26 -40.26 19.63
N GLY A 11 -11.33 -39.51 20.21
CA GLY A 11 -11.38 -38.05 20.21
C GLY A 11 -11.29 -37.54 18.77
N ILE A 12 -12.35 -36.91 18.30
CA ILE A 12 -12.33 -36.18 17.03
C ILE A 12 -11.58 -34.88 17.30
N SER A 13 -10.28 -34.84 17.01
CA SER A 13 -9.54 -33.58 16.95
C SER A 13 -10.07 -32.80 15.75
N SER A 14 -10.88 -31.78 16.01
CA SER A 14 -11.20 -30.75 15.04
C SER A 14 -9.92 -29.97 14.74
N ALA A 15 -9.21 -30.35 13.69
CA ALA A 15 -8.21 -29.50 13.07
C ALA A 15 -8.97 -28.27 12.53
N ALA A 16 -8.96 -27.17 13.28
CA ALA A 16 -9.33 -25.88 12.75
C ALA A 16 -8.42 -25.64 11.54
N ALA A 17 -9.00 -25.53 10.35
CA ALA A 17 -8.25 -25.13 9.17
C ALA A 17 -7.62 -23.77 9.50
N GLN A 18 -6.29 -23.73 9.66
CA GLN A 18 -5.57 -22.47 9.65
C GLN A 18 -5.85 -21.86 8.28
N GLN A 19 -6.67 -20.79 8.24
CA GLN A 19 -6.78 -19.95 7.05
C GLN A 19 -5.37 -19.60 6.63
N GLN A 20 -5.03 -19.91 5.38
CA GLN A 20 -3.73 -19.60 4.80
C GLN A 20 -3.58 -18.07 4.78
N GLN A 21 -2.83 -17.53 5.74
CA GLN A 21 -2.58 -16.09 5.81
C GLN A 21 -1.68 -15.70 4.64
N HIS A 22 -2.09 -14.67 3.89
CA HIS A 22 -1.26 -14.12 2.82
C HIS A 22 0.02 -13.48 3.43
N PRO A 23 1.20 -13.65 2.81
CA PRO A 23 2.44 -13.09 3.33
C PRO A 23 2.42 -11.56 3.28
N LEU A 24 2.96 -10.86 4.28
CA LEU A 24 3.00 -9.40 4.25
C LEU A 24 3.97 -8.83 3.18
N THR A 25 4.84 -9.66 2.61
CA THR A 25 5.62 -9.33 1.41
C THR A 25 5.04 -10.11 0.22
N PRO A 26 4.27 -9.47 -0.67
CA PRO A 26 3.60 -10.15 -1.77
C PRO A 26 4.58 -10.85 -2.72
N ASN A 27 4.29 -12.10 -3.09
CA ASN A 27 5.15 -12.92 -3.96
C ASN A 27 6.63 -13.01 -3.52
N GLY A 28 6.94 -12.74 -2.24
CA GLY A 28 8.31 -12.73 -1.74
C GLY A 28 9.17 -11.56 -2.24
N ARG A 29 8.56 -10.51 -2.80
CA ARG A 29 9.26 -9.31 -3.29
C ARG A 29 8.63 -8.06 -2.70
N LYS A 30 9.45 -7.19 -2.11
CA LYS A 30 8.98 -5.92 -1.54
C LYS A 30 8.58 -4.92 -2.63
N ALA A 31 9.31 -4.91 -3.75
CA ALA A 31 9.09 -3.99 -4.87
C ALA A 31 7.70 -4.16 -5.50
N GLY A 32 7.01 -3.03 -5.69
CA GLY A 32 5.72 -2.92 -6.37
C GLY A 32 5.59 -1.61 -7.15
N ALA A 33 4.40 -1.36 -7.67
CA ALA A 33 4.09 -0.13 -8.42
C ALA A 33 2.75 0.46 -7.96
N ALA A 34 2.69 1.79 -7.92
CA ALA A 34 1.49 2.56 -7.70
C ALA A 34 1.14 3.27 -9.02
N GLY A 35 0.11 2.74 -9.68
CA GLY A 35 -0.21 3.01 -11.07
C GLY A 35 0.29 1.93 -12.03
N ASP A 36 -0.05 2.10 -13.31
CA ASP A 36 0.14 1.06 -14.33
C ASP A 36 0.97 1.46 -15.54
N THR A 37 1.47 2.71 -15.60
CA THR A 37 2.14 3.23 -16.79
C THR A 37 3.44 2.47 -17.13
N ALA A 38 4.20 2.07 -16.11
CA ALA A 38 5.49 1.39 -16.27
C ALA A 38 5.46 -0.12 -15.99
N LEU A 39 4.29 -0.71 -15.70
CA LEU A 39 4.19 -2.11 -15.30
C LEU A 39 4.80 -3.08 -16.32
N ALA A 40 4.59 -2.87 -17.62
CA ALA A 40 5.16 -3.72 -18.65
C ALA A 40 6.70 -3.77 -18.63
N PHE A 41 7.37 -2.73 -18.13
CA PHE A 41 8.83 -2.66 -18.03
C PHE A 41 9.36 -3.29 -16.74
N TRP A 42 8.60 -3.23 -15.64
CA TRP A 42 9.08 -3.63 -14.32
C TRP A 42 8.60 -5.00 -13.86
N ARG A 43 7.52 -5.54 -14.44
CA ARG A 43 6.77 -6.68 -13.88
C ARG A 43 7.61 -7.89 -13.46
N ASP A 44 8.69 -8.19 -14.18
CA ASP A 44 9.49 -9.40 -13.91
C ASP A 44 10.27 -9.28 -12.58
N HIS A 45 10.39 -8.07 -12.03
CA HIS A 45 11.07 -7.74 -10.77
C HIS A 45 10.10 -7.29 -9.65
N LEU A 46 8.80 -7.18 -9.93
CA LEU A 46 7.80 -6.75 -8.93
C LEU A 46 7.12 -7.96 -8.27
N GLY A 47 6.56 -7.74 -7.08
CA GLY A 47 5.66 -8.67 -6.39
C GLY A 47 4.18 -8.31 -6.50
N TRP A 48 3.87 -7.01 -6.65
CA TRP A 48 2.52 -6.47 -6.50
C TRP A 48 2.35 -5.11 -7.18
N TRP A 49 1.10 -4.64 -7.30
CA TRP A 49 0.78 -3.24 -7.61
C TRP A 49 -0.58 -2.84 -7.04
N HIS A 50 -0.86 -1.54 -7.05
CA HIS A 50 -2.23 -0.99 -7.01
C HIS A 50 -2.39 0.13 -8.05
N ASP A 51 -3.63 0.47 -8.40
CA ASP A 51 -3.97 1.59 -9.28
C ASP A 51 -5.04 2.50 -8.64
N TRP A 52 -5.07 2.52 -7.30
CA TRP A 52 -6.02 3.27 -6.47
C TRP A 52 -7.49 2.83 -6.63
N THR A 53 -7.75 1.74 -7.34
CA THR A 53 -9.11 1.21 -7.54
C THR A 53 -9.41 -0.01 -6.66
N PRO A 54 -10.69 -0.39 -6.52
CA PRO A 54 -11.07 -1.61 -5.82
C PRO A 54 -10.59 -2.90 -6.49
N SER A 55 -10.31 -2.89 -7.78
CA SER A 55 -9.95 -4.09 -8.55
C SER A 55 -8.97 -3.74 -9.67
N PRO A 56 -7.67 -3.59 -9.36
CA PRO A 56 -6.68 -3.31 -10.38
C PRO A 56 -6.69 -4.36 -11.50
N SER A 57 -6.75 -3.91 -12.75
CA SER A 57 -7.11 -4.79 -13.89
C SER A 57 -6.24 -4.63 -15.13
N SER A 58 -5.18 -3.83 -15.07
CA SER A 58 -4.24 -3.69 -16.18
C SER A 58 -3.67 -5.06 -16.58
N PRO A 59 -3.73 -5.46 -17.87
CA PRO A 59 -3.16 -6.73 -18.31
C PRO A 59 -1.63 -6.76 -18.17
N GLN A 60 -0.99 -5.60 -17.99
CA GLN A 60 0.46 -5.44 -18.03
C GLN A 60 1.22 -6.15 -16.91
N GLY A 61 0.57 -6.57 -15.83
CA GLY A 61 1.25 -7.56 -15.00
C GLY A 61 0.34 -8.63 -14.42
N ALA A 62 -0.36 -9.28 -15.32
CA ALA A 62 -0.63 -10.69 -15.15
C ALA A 62 0.59 -11.38 -14.46
N GLY A 63 0.34 -12.02 -13.32
CA GLY A 63 1.38 -12.66 -12.49
C GLY A 63 1.78 -11.89 -11.21
N LEU A 64 1.48 -10.59 -11.13
CA LEU A 64 1.64 -9.80 -9.91
C LEU A 64 0.39 -9.89 -9.03
N VAL A 65 0.54 -9.57 -7.74
CA VAL A 65 -0.60 -9.43 -6.83
C VAL A 65 -1.28 -8.08 -7.05
N PRO A 66 -2.55 -8.02 -7.53
CA PRO A 66 -3.32 -6.79 -7.58
C PRO A 66 -3.85 -6.47 -6.19
N VAL A 67 -3.49 -5.30 -5.65
CA VAL A 67 -3.90 -4.86 -4.31
C VAL A 67 -5.10 -3.93 -4.43
N SER A 68 -6.20 -4.32 -3.80
CA SER A 68 -7.44 -3.55 -3.78
C SER A 68 -7.30 -2.32 -2.88
N MET A 69 -8.01 -1.23 -3.21
CA MET A 69 -8.09 -0.04 -2.38
C MET A 69 -9.53 0.46 -2.30
N LEU A 70 -9.99 0.81 -1.09
CA LEU A 70 -11.12 1.72 -0.91
C LEU A 70 -10.56 3.14 -0.79
N TRP A 71 -10.52 3.85 -1.91
CA TRP A 71 -9.80 5.14 -2.02
C TRP A 71 -10.34 6.22 -1.09
N GLY A 72 -11.66 6.37 -1.00
CA GLY A 72 -12.29 7.45 -0.24
C GLY A 72 -13.74 7.17 0.13
N GLY A 73 -14.47 8.23 0.46
CA GLY A 73 -15.83 8.17 1.01
C GLY A 73 -16.95 8.38 0.00
N GLY A 74 -16.62 8.53 -1.29
CA GLY A 74 -17.52 8.79 -2.40
C GLY A 74 -18.05 10.22 -2.50
N GLY A 75 -17.47 11.14 -1.73
CA GLY A 75 -17.97 12.51 -1.56
C GLY A 75 -17.04 13.61 -2.10
N ASN A 76 -15.80 13.28 -2.46
CA ASN A 76 -14.78 14.25 -2.86
C ASN A 76 -14.33 14.06 -4.31
N GLY A 77 -15.28 13.82 -5.22
CA GLY A 77 -15.05 13.78 -6.65
C GLY A 77 -15.79 12.64 -7.37
N PRO A 78 -15.96 12.73 -8.70
CA PRO A 78 -16.62 11.69 -9.49
C PRO A 78 -15.87 10.36 -9.48
N HIS A 79 -14.53 10.34 -9.47
CA HIS A 79 -13.80 9.08 -9.40
C HIS A 79 -13.85 8.45 -8.01
N ASP A 80 -13.81 9.25 -6.94
CA ASP A 80 -14.07 8.78 -5.57
C ASP A 80 -15.44 8.08 -5.48
N ALA A 81 -16.50 8.72 -5.96
CA ALA A 81 -17.86 8.16 -5.98
C ALA A 81 -17.92 6.83 -6.74
N GLN A 82 -17.31 6.77 -7.93
CA GLN A 82 -17.27 5.55 -8.74
C GLN A 82 -16.49 4.42 -8.05
N ARG A 83 -15.35 4.74 -7.42
CA ARG A 83 -14.51 3.76 -6.71
C ARG A 83 -15.23 3.20 -5.48
N LEU A 84 -15.97 4.02 -4.73
CA LEU A 84 -16.79 3.53 -3.62
C LEU A 84 -17.86 2.55 -4.13
N GLU A 85 -18.61 2.90 -5.17
CA GLU A 85 -19.64 2.03 -5.76
C GLU A 85 -19.04 0.70 -6.24
N GLN A 86 -17.89 0.74 -6.92
CA GLN A 86 -17.19 -0.47 -7.36
C GLN A 86 -16.73 -1.35 -6.19
N PHE A 87 -16.28 -0.74 -5.09
CA PHE A 87 -15.84 -1.47 -3.90
C PHE A 87 -17.01 -2.20 -3.23
N GLU A 88 -18.16 -1.54 -3.11
CA GLU A 88 -19.40 -2.13 -2.57
C GLU A 88 -19.90 -3.33 -3.41
N GLN A 89 -19.56 -3.36 -4.70
CA GLN A 89 -19.94 -4.41 -5.65
C GLN A 89 -18.93 -5.57 -5.75
N LEU A 90 -17.82 -5.56 -4.98
CA LEU A 90 -16.85 -6.66 -4.98
C LEU A 90 -17.52 -7.98 -4.56
N THR A 91 -17.44 -8.98 -5.43
CA THR A 91 -18.01 -10.32 -5.20
C THR A 91 -16.99 -11.33 -4.67
N ALA A 92 -15.69 -11.04 -4.84
CA ALA A 92 -14.58 -11.82 -4.33
C ALA A 92 -13.83 -11.04 -3.26
N THR A 93 -13.23 -11.74 -2.30
CA THR A 93 -12.36 -11.14 -1.29
C THR A 93 -10.95 -11.00 -1.86
N PRO A 94 -10.40 -9.78 -2.00
CA PRO A 94 -9.01 -9.58 -2.40
C PRO A 94 -8.05 -10.15 -1.34
N ALA A 95 -6.86 -10.57 -1.76
CA ALA A 95 -5.82 -11.01 -0.81
C ALA A 95 -5.34 -9.86 0.10
N TYR A 96 -5.29 -8.64 -0.45
CA TYR A 96 -4.88 -7.42 0.26
C TYR A 96 -5.85 -6.29 -0.07
N VAL A 97 -6.23 -5.53 0.95
CA VAL A 97 -7.11 -4.36 0.83
C VAL A 97 -6.48 -3.21 1.60
N MET A 98 -6.18 -2.12 0.91
CA MET A 98 -5.74 -0.86 1.53
C MET A 98 -6.93 0.05 1.83
N GLY A 99 -6.79 0.83 2.91
CA GLY A 99 -7.75 1.88 3.26
C GLY A 99 -7.59 3.14 2.43
N PHE A 100 -8.11 4.23 2.99
CA PHE A 100 -8.27 5.51 2.30
C PHE A 100 -6.95 6.16 1.91
N ASN A 101 -6.95 6.82 0.75
CA ASN A 101 -5.82 7.54 0.20
C ASN A 101 -5.84 8.99 0.69
N GLU A 102 -4.94 9.33 1.62
CA GLU A 102 -4.76 10.70 2.12
C GLU A 102 -6.05 11.35 2.64
N PRO A 103 -6.77 10.70 3.59
CA PRO A 103 -7.98 11.28 4.17
C PRO A 103 -7.72 12.59 4.94
N ASP A 104 -6.46 12.88 5.27
CA ASP A 104 -5.99 14.07 5.98
C ASP A 104 -5.60 15.25 5.06
N CYS A 105 -5.77 15.09 3.75
CA CYS A 105 -5.65 16.15 2.74
C CYS A 105 -6.92 16.33 1.93
N SER A 106 -7.04 17.51 1.30
CA SER A 106 -8.17 17.90 0.47
C SER A 106 -7.80 18.03 -1.00
N GLY A 107 -8.82 18.10 -1.85
CA GLY A 107 -8.68 18.24 -3.29
C GLY A 107 -9.52 17.20 -4.02
N GLU A 108 -10.41 17.65 -4.90
CA GLU A 108 -11.33 16.80 -5.64
C GLU A 108 -10.57 15.76 -6.48
N ASP A 109 -10.82 14.47 -6.24
CA ASP A 109 -10.13 13.32 -6.84
C ASP A 109 -8.58 13.34 -6.70
N VAL A 110 -8.05 14.09 -5.73
CA VAL A 110 -6.60 14.14 -5.40
C VAL A 110 -6.32 13.40 -4.10
N SER A 111 -7.05 13.72 -3.04
CA SER A 111 -6.95 13.10 -1.71
C SER A 111 -8.36 12.84 -1.17
N ALA A 112 -8.55 11.87 -0.28
CA ALA A 112 -9.90 11.42 0.08
C ALA A 112 -10.75 12.46 0.84
N ASP A 113 -10.13 13.39 1.58
CA ASP A 113 -10.80 14.45 2.35
C ASP A 113 -11.96 13.96 3.22
N ILE A 114 -11.69 13.00 4.10
CA ILE A 114 -12.69 12.42 5.00
C ILE A 114 -12.29 12.62 6.46
N ASP A 115 -13.26 12.99 7.30
CA ASP A 115 -13.02 13.06 8.73
C ASP A 115 -12.91 11.66 9.39
N VAL A 116 -12.38 11.63 10.61
CA VAL A 116 -12.17 10.37 11.35
C VAL A 116 -13.49 9.61 11.58
N PRO A 117 -14.60 10.24 12.04
CA PRO A 117 -15.87 9.53 12.20
C PRO A 117 -16.36 8.86 10.92
N ARG A 118 -16.33 9.57 9.78
CA ARG A 118 -16.69 8.98 8.48
C ARG A 118 -15.76 7.84 8.10
N GLY A 119 -14.45 8.00 8.33
CA GLY A 119 -13.46 6.96 8.11
C GLY A 119 -13.75 5.70 8.92
N VAL A 120 -14.16 5.82 10.19
CA VAL A 120 -14.53 4.68 11.05
C VAL A 120 -15.75 3.96 10.52
N ASP A 121 -16.80 4.69 10.14
CA ASP A 121 -18.04 4.10 9.63
C ASP A 121 -17.77 3.30 8.34
N LEU A 122 -17.02 3.87 7.41
CA LEU A 122 -16.62 3.21 6.16
C LEU A 122 -15.72 2.00 6.42
N TRP A 123 -14.72 2.15 7.29
CA TRP A 123 -13.81 1.06 7.63
C TRP A 123 -14.55 -0.13 8.22
N ASN A 124 -15.42 0.12 9.21
CA ASN A 124 -16.19 -0.93 9.87
C ASN A 124 -17.23 -1.56 8.94
N GLY A 125 -17.83 -0.77 8.05
CA GLY A 125 -18.87 -1.25 7.13
C GLY A 125 -18.32 -2.02 5.93
N LEU A 126 -17.15 -1.64 5.40
CA LEU A 126 -16.68 -2.09 4.09
C LEU A 126 -15.31 -2.78 4.12
N ILE A 127 -14.35 -2.28 4.91
CA ILE A 127 -12.97 -2.80 4.90
C ILE A 127 -12.80 -3.95 5.90
N ALA A 128 -13.18 -3.75 7.16
CA ALA A 128 -13.05 -4.76 8.21
C ALA A 128 -13.69 -6.11 7.85
N PRO A 129 -14.89 -6.16 7.22
CA PRO A 129 -15.49 -7.42 6.78
C PRO A 129 -14.66 -8.19 5.73
N MET A 130 -13.81 -7.51 4.95
CA MET A 130 -12.89 -8.18 4.03
C MET A 130 -11.79 -8.92 4.80
N GLY A 131 -11.30 -8.33 5.89
CA GLY A 131 -10.33 -8.97 6.78
C GLY A 131 -10.90 -10.21 7.47
N ASP A 132 -12.17 -10.19 7.86
CA ASP A 132 -12.87 -11.36 8.42
C ASP A 132 -13.05 -12.49 7.40
N LYS A 133 -13.05 -12.15 6.11
CA LYS A 133 -13.06 -13.10 4.99
C LYS A 133 -11.65 -13.55 4.57
N GLY A 134 -10.60 -13.04 5.21
CA GLY A 134 -9.21 -13.48 5.01
C GLY A 134 -8.30 -12.49 4.27
N ALA A 135 -8.78 -11.29 3.91
CA ALA A 135 -7.91 -10.25 3.37
C ALA A 135 -6.91 -9.75 4.42
N VAL A 136 -5.72 -9.36 3.97
CA VAL A 136 -4.77 -8.58 4.77
C VAL A 136 -5.12 -7.10 4.62
N LEU A 137 -5.33 -6.41 5.74
CA LEU A 137 -5.79 -5.02 5.74
C LEU A 137 -4.64 -4.02 5.92
N GLY A 138 -4.56 -3.06 5.00
CA GLY A 138 -3.69 -1.88 5.11
C GLY A 138 -4.43 -0.70 5.73
N SER A 139 -3.78 0.06 6.61
CA SER A 139 -4.35 1.31 7.11
C SER A 139 -4.64 2.32 5.98
N PRO A 140 -5.41 3.38 6.25
CA PRO A 140 -5.34 4.60 5.45
C PRO A 140 -3.90 5.15 5.44
N ALA A 141 -3.49 5.80 4.33
CA ALA A 141 -2.16 6.39 4.16
C ALA A 141 -2.25 7.92 4.25
N MET A 142 -1.38 8.57 5.03
CA MET A 142 -1.51 10.00 5.37
C MET A 142 -0.63 10.89 4.50
N CYS A 143 -1.19 11.97 3.95
CA CYS A 143 -0.42 12.98 3.21
C CYS A 143 0.54 13.77 4.11
N ARG A 144 0.22 13.88 5.42
CA ARG A 144 1.04 14.58 6.41
C ARG A 144 2.30 13.83 6.81
N GLN A 145 2.53 12.62 6.28
CA GLN A 145 3.73 11.81 6.54
C GLN A 145 3.93 11.63 8.07
N LYS A 146 5.15 11.75 8.61
CA LYS A 146 5.38 11.69 10.08
C LYS A 146 4.63 12.73 10.92
N ASP A 147 4.10 13.79 10.33
CA ASP A 147 3.43 14.89 11.04
C ASP A 147 1.90 14.68 11.11
N GLU A 148 1.42 13.47 10.77
CA GLU A 148 0.00 13.12 10.80
C GLU A 148 -0.59 13.10 12.23
N SER A 149 -1.89 13.40 12.29
CA SER A 149 -2.70 13.21 13.49
C SER A 149 -4.02 12.48 13.22
N TRP A 150 -4.39 12.29 11.96
CA TRP A 150 -5.64 11.66 11.58
C TRP A 150 -5.60 10.17 11.86
N LEU A 151 -4.53 9.47 11.45
CA LEU A 151 -4.40 8.03 11.67
C LEU A 151 -4.27 7.73 13.16
N LYS A 152 -3.60 8.61 13.91
CA LYS A 152 -3.50 8.52 15.37
C LYS A 152 -4.87 8.62 16.05
N GLN A 153 -5.73 9.52 15.59
CA GLN A 153 -7.09 9.65 16.11
C GLN A 153 -7.97 8.48 15.69
N PHE A 154 -7.86 8.04 14.44
CA PHE A 154 -8.56 6.88 13.88
C PHE A 154 -8.21 5.58 14.62
N SER A 155 -6.93 5.38 14.97
CA SER A 155 -6.47 4.18 15.69
C SER A 155 -7.03 4.06 17.11
N GLN A 156 -7.51 5.16 17.68
CA GLN A 156 -8.10 5.22 19.01
C GLN A 156 -9.61 4.99 19.00
N GLN A 157 -10.22 4.91 17.82
CA GLN A 157 -11.65 4.64 17.66
C GLN A 157 -11.98 3.15 17.80
N ALA A 158 -13.26 2.85 17.96
CA ALA A 158 -13.77 1.48 17.98
C ALA A 158 -13.82 0.88 16.56
N LEU A 159 -12.69 0.35 16.10
CA LEU A 159 -12.62 -0.40 14.85
C LEU A 159 -13.09 -1.85 15.08
N ALA A 160 -13.99 -2.33 14.22
CA ALA A 160 -14.47 -3.72 14.23
C ALA A 160 -13.32 -4.72 14.04
N ARG A 161 -12.32 -4.31 13.26
CA ARG A 161 -11.03 -4.98 13.09
C ARG A 161 -9.95 -3.94 12.86
N SER A 162 -8.78 -4.10 13.48
CA SER A 162 -7.62 -3.23 13.20
C SER A 162 -6.90 -3.67 11.91
N TRP A 163 -6.08 -2.80 11.32
CA TRP A 163 -5.27 -3.16 10.16
C TRP A 163 -4.14 -4.15 10.50
N ASP A 164 -3.57 -4.81 9.50
CA ASP A 164 -2.47 -5.76 9.63
C ASP A 164 -1.11 -5.10 9.29
N PHE A 165 -1.08 -4.17 8.33
CA PHE A 165 0.09 -3.34 7.99
C PHE A 165 -0.26 -1.86 7.89
N THR A 166 0.69 -0.99 8.20
CA THR A 166 0.51 0.46 8.11
C THR A 166 0.96 0.93 6.73
N ALA A 167 0.03 1.49 5.96
CA ALA A 167 0.31 2.12 4.68
C ALA A 167 0.85 3.54 4.89
N VAL A 168 1.90 3.91 4.15
CA VAL A 168 2.62 5.17 4.30
C VAL A 168 2.94 5.76 2.93
N HIS A 169 2.73 7.07 2.77
CA HIS A 169 3.27 7.84 1.65
C HIS A 169 4.55 8.54 2.09
N ILE A 170 5.59 8.50 1.26
CA ILE A 170 6.89 9.11 1.55
C ILE A 170 7.30 10.04 0.42
N PHE A 171 7.22 11.35 0.69
CA PHE A 171 7.60 12.42 -0.23
C PHE A 171 8.70 13.23 0.44
N LYS A 172 9.96 12.88 0.16
CA LYS A 172 11.15 13.44 0.82
C LYS A 172 12.29 13.67 -0.17
N PRO A 173 13.16 14.67 0.04
CA PRO A 173 14.26 14.96 -0.88
C PRO A 173 15.53 14.15 -0.55
N ASP A 174 15.55 13.47 0.60
CA ASP A 174 16.71 12.73 1.10
C ASP A 174 16.30 11.50 1.94
N VAL A 175 17.25 10.58 2.11
CA VAL A 175 17.08 9.31 2.83
C VAL A 175 16.84 9.52 4.34
N ALA A 176 17.32 10.62 4.92
CA ALA A 176 17.11 10.90 6.33
C ALA A 176 15.63 11.23 6.61
N GLY A 177 14.97 11.96 5.72
CA GLY A 177 13.53 12.18 5.73
C GLY A 177 12.74 10.88 5.60
N VAL A 178 13.15 10.00 4.66
CA VAL A 178 12.54 8.68 4.46
C VAL A 178 12.61 7.84 5.74
N GLN A 179 13.79 7.78 6.38
CA GLN A 179 13.98 7.05 7.63
C GLN A 179 13.15 7.65 8.78
N ALA A 180 13.02 8.98 8.84
CA ALA A 180 12.21 9.64 9.87
C ALA A 180 10.72 9.27 9.77
N ASP A 181 10.16 9.13 8.56
CA ASP A 181 8.79 8.64 8.38
C ASP A 181 8.68 7.17 8.82
N ILE A 182 9.60 6.30 8.38
CA ILE A 182 9.62 4.89 8.82
C ILE A 182 9.65 4.78 10.34
N ASP A 183 10.55 5.52 10.98
CA ASP A 183 10.72 5.50 12.44
C ASP A 183 9.45 5.99 13.14
N TYR A 184 8.81 7.05 12.64
CA TYR A 184 7.56 7.55 13.21
C TYR A 184 6.45 6.50 13.18
N TYR A 185 6.18 5.92 12.01
CA TYR A 185 5.09 4.97 11.84
C TYR A 185 5.36 3.66 12.59
N TRP A 186 6.59 3.15 12.54
CA TRP A 186 6.97 1.97 13.30
C TRP A 186 6.85 2.21 14.81
N ASN A 187 7.38 3.33 15.32
CA ASN A 187 7.35 3.60 16.76
C ASN A 187 5.94 3.86 17.30
N THR A 188 5.06 4.44 16.48
CA THR A 188 3.68 4.78 16.85
C THR A 188 2.75 3.57 16.78
N TYR A 189 2.81 2.81 15.68
CA TYR A 189 1.80 1.78 15.39
C TYR A 189 2.28 0.34 15.59
N ARG A 190 3.61 0.12 15.66
CA ARG A 190 4.23 -1.20 15.92
C ARG A 190 3.72 -2.32 15.01
N LYS A 191 3.47 -1.97 13.75
CA LYS A 191 3.07 -2.89 12.68
C LYS A 191 4.00 -2.74 11.48
N PRO A 192 4.16 -3.79 10.66
CA PRO A 192 4.94 -3.70 9.44
C PRO A 192 4.41 -2.61 8.50
N LEU A 193 5.31 -2.04 7.71
CA LEU A 193 5.04 -0.89 6.85
C LEU A 193 4.97 -1.31 5.39
N TRP A 194 3.99 -0.76 4.68
CA TRP A 194 3.98 -0.71 3.23
C TRP A 194 4.13 0.75 2.80
N VAL A 195 5.18 1.07 2.05
CA VAL A 195 5.34 2.39 1.44
C VAL A 195 4.56 2.38 0.13
N THR A 196 3.29 2.77 0.19
CA THR A 196 2.35 2.60 -0.92
C THR A 196 2.54 3.66 -2.00
N GLU A 197 3.13 4.80 -1.66
CA GLU A 197 3.65 5.75 -2.63
C GLU A 197 4.96 6.35 -2.11
N PHE A 198 5.94 6.50 -2.99
CA PHE A 198 7.10 7.33 -2.70
C PHE A 198 7.53 8.15 -3.90
N ALA A 199 8.02 9.38 -3.65
CA ALA A 199 8.70 10.18 -4.65
C ALA A 199 9.72 11.16 -4.05
N CYS A 200 10.69 11.57 -4.86
CA CYS A 200 11.64 12.62 -4.47
C CYS A 200 10.94 13.99 -4.53
N VAL A 201 10.70 14.58 -3.36
CA VAL A 201 9.99 15.87 -3.23
C VAL A 201 10.60 16.69 -2.09
N PHE A 202 10.84 17.98 -2.32
CA PHE A 202 11.11 18.96 -1.26
C PHE A 202 9.78 19.33 -0.58
N ASP A 203 9.42 18.57 0.45
CA ASP A 203 8.12 18.65 1.14
C ASP A 203 7.94 19.91 2.00
N GLN A 204 9.03 20.43 2.59
CA GLN A 204 9.00 21.62 3.45
C GLN A 204 8.84 22.93 2.66
N ASP A 205 9.15 22.92 1.37
CA ASP A 205 9.16 24.10 0.49
C ASP A 205 7.98 24.08 -0.50
N GLY A 206 6.76 23.96 0.04
CA GLY A 206 5.53 24.01 -0.74
C GLY A 206 5.29 22.79 -1.62
N PHE A 207 5.84 21.63 -1.24
CA PHE A 207 5.73 20.37 -1.99
C PHE A 207 6.29 20.50 -3.42
N THR A 208 7.58 20.82 -3.53
CA THR A 208 8.25 21.00 -4.82
C THR A 208 8.91 19.68 -5.26
N PRO A 209 8.47 19.03 -6.35
CA PRO A 209 9.10 17.78 -6.81
C PRO A 209 10.58 18.00 -7.19
N CYS A 210 11.41 17.00 -6.94
CA CYS A 210 12.79 17.01 -7.42
C CYS A 210 12.79 17.12 -8.96
N SER A 211 13.77 17.83 -9.51
CA SER A 211 13.90 18.05 -10.95
C SER A 211 15.29 17.80 -11.52
N ASP A 212 16.30 17.69 -10.65
CA ASP A 212 17.64 17.28 -11.06
C ASP A 212 17.70 15.76 -11.25
N GLN A 213 17.95 15.30 -12.47
CA GLN A 213 17.90 13.86 -12.79
C GLN A 213 18.97 13.08 -12.03
N GLY A 214 20.17 13.63 -11.83
CA GLY A 214 21.22 12.97 -11.08
C GLY A 214 20.87 12.78 -9.60
N GLN A 215 20.23 13.77 -9.00
CA GLN A 215 19.66 13.67 -7.65
C GLN A 215 18.58 12.60 -7.58
N ILE A 216 17.64 12.59 -8.53
CA ILE A 216 16.53 11.62 -8.57
C ILE A 216 17.08 10.19 -8.71
N ASP A 217 18.01 9.94 -9.63
CA ASP A 217 18.58 8.62 -9.88
C ASP A 217 19.29 8.08 -8.63
N GLN A 218 20.10 8.93 -7.98
CA GLN A 218 20.78 8.58 -6.74
C GLN A 218 19.79 8.31 -5.61
N TRP A 219 18.79 9.18 -5.45
CA TRP A 219 17.75 9.04 -4.42
C TRP A 219 16.95 7.76 -4.60
N ILE A 220 16.54 7.40 -5.83
CA ILE A 220 15.83 6.15 -6.12
C ILE A 220 16.68 4.95 -5.71
N GLY A 221 17.96 4.95 -6.10
CA GLY A 221 18.89 3.87 -5.73
C GLY A 221 19.04 3.70 -4.22
N ASP A 222 19.25 4.81 -3.51
CA ASP A 222 19.48 4.78 -2.06
C ASP A 222 18.22 4.38 -1.27
N VAL A 223 17.04 4.85 -1.70
CA VAL A 223 15.77 4.56 -1.04
C VAL A 223 15.35 3.11 -1.25
N VAL A 224 15.57 2.55 -2.45
CA VAL A 224 15.36 1.11 -2.69
C VAL A 224 16.28 0.27 -1.81
N ASP A 225 17.58 0.61 -1.75
CA ASP A 225 18.53 -0.12 -0.93
C ASP A 225 18.15 -0.04 0.57
N LEU A 226 17.63 1.12 1.03
CA LEU A 226 17.08 1.28 2.38
C LEU A 226 15.86 0.39 2.62
N PHE A 227 14.85 0.43 1.74
CA PHE A 227 13.61 -0.35 1.93
C PHE A 227 13.87 -1.85 1.91
N GLU A 228 14.80 -2.32 1.09
CA GLU A 228 15.19 -3.73 1.05
C GLU A 228 15.90 -4.16 2.33
N ALA A 229 16.82 -3.35 2.85
CA ALA A 229 17.54 -3.63 4.09
C ALA A 229 16.69 -3.46 5.37
N ASN A 230 15.65 -2.63 5.34
CA ASN A 230 14.84 -2.34 6.52
C ASN A 230 13.87 -3.49 6.83
N GLU A 231 13.94 -4.04 8.04
CA GLU A 231 13.11 -5.18 8.47
C GLU A 231 11.63 -4.83 8.74
N HIS A 232 11.32 -3.53 8.92
CA HIS A 232 9.97 -3.05 9.17
C HIS A 232 9.21 -2.74 7.87
N VAL A 233 9.92 -2.46 6.78
CA VAL A 233 9.32 -2.23 5.45
C VAL A 233 9.17 -3.56 4.73
N LEU A 234 7.93 -3.98 4.47
CA LEU A 234 7.62 -5.27 3.84
C LEU A 234 7.10 -5.14 2.41
N ALA A 235 6.82 -3.91 1.96
CA ALA A 235 6.51 -3.59 0.57
C ALA A 235 6.76 -2.10 0.29
N TYR A 236 7.10 -1.74 -0.95
CA TYR A 236 7.21 -0.35 -1.41
C TYR A 236 6.81 -0.22 -2.87
N ALA A 237 6.23 0.92 -3.26
CA ALA A 237 5.72 1.14 -4.61
C ALA A 237 6.09 2.53 -5.17
N TYR A 238 6.73 2.53 -6.34
CA TYR A 238 7.00 3.76 -7.09
C TYR A 238 5.68 4.30 -7.64
N THR A 239 5.36 5.57 -7.36
CA THR A 239 4.11 6.20 -7.84
C THR A 239 4.31 6.87 -9.20
N ASP A 240 3.37 6.65 -10.11
CA ASP A 240 3.21 7.44 -11.34
C ASP A 240 2.13 8.53 -11.22
N GLY A 241 1.71 8.83 -9.99
CA GLY A 241 0.76 9.89 -9.66
C GLY A 241 1.12 11.24 -10.28
N LEU A 242 0.09 12.05 -10.54
CA LEU A 242 0.24 13.37 -11.13
C LEU A 242 0.82 14.37 -10.12
N GLY A 243 1.29 15.53 -10.61
CA GLY A 243 1.81 16.60 -9.76
C GLY A 243 3.27 16.45 -9.32
N LEU A 244 3.97 15.41 -9.78
CA LEU A 244 5.36 15.11 -9.43
C LEU A 244 6.40 15.66 -10.42
N GLY A 245 6.05 16.75 -11.12
CA GLY A 245 6.92 17.38 -12.11
C GLY A 245 7.10 16.53 -13.38
N THR A 246 8.12 16.85 -14.18
CA THR A 246 8.35 16.21 -15.49
C THR A 246 9.52 15.22 -15.49
N ALA A 247 10.36 15.23 -14.45
CA ALA A 247 11.50 14.31 -14.32
C ALA A 247 11.10 13.01 -13.61
N TRP A 248 10.15 13.06 -12.67
CA TRP A 248 9.70 11.89 -11.92
C TRP A 248 8.93 10.84 -12.74
N PRO A 249 8.03 11.18 -13.68
CA PRO A 249 7.22 10.18 -14.36
C PRO A 249 8.06 9.04 -14.96
N PRO A 250 7.70 7.76 -14.74
CA PRO A 250 8.54 6.63 -15.11
C PRO A 250 8.51 6.33 -16.61
N VAL A 251 7.58 6.92 -17.35
CA VAL A 251 7.43 6.75 -18.80
C VAL A 251 7.38 8.11 -19.47
N ARG A 252 8.07 8.24 -20.60
CA ARG A 252 8.09 9.45 -21.43
C ARG A 252 6.83 9.55 -22.28
N GLY A 253 6.55 10.74 -22.82
CA GLY A 253 5.39 10.96 -23.69
C GLY A 253 5.38 10.13 -24.99
N ASP A 254 6.51 9.53 -25.37
CA ASP A 254 6.63 8.60 -26.51
C ASP A 254 6.38 7.12 -26.13
N GLY A 255 6.08 6.84 -24.85
CA GLY A 255 5.84 5.49 -24.33
C GLY A 255 7.11 4.73 -23.95
N SER A 256 8.30 5.32 -24.10
CA SER A 256 9.56 4.71 -23.65
C SER A 256 9.78 4.92 -22.14
N LEU A 257 10.48 3.97 -21.49
CA LEU A 257 10.87 4.10 -20.09
C LEU A 257 11.76 5.35 -19.91
N SER A 258 11.46 6.19 -18.92
CA SER A 258 12.24 7.39 -18.61
C SER A 258 13.54 7.04 -17.88
N GLU A 259 14.39 8.04 -17.63
CA GLU A 259 15.62 7.84 -16.84
C GLU A 259 15.28 7.45 -15.40
N SER A 260 14.32 8.14 -14.77
CA SER A 260 13.81 7.78 -13.44
C SER A 260 13.19 6.38 -13.43
N GLY A 261 12.44 6.02 -14.48
CA GLY A 261 11.88 4.68 -14.58
C GLY A 261 12.93 3.58 -14.78
N GLN A 262 14.02 3.89 -15.50
CA GLN A 262 15.17 3.01 -15.64
C GLN A 262 15.99 2.91 -14.34
N ALA A 263 16.11 3.99 -13.58
CA ALA A 263 16.76 4.01 -12.27
C ALA A 263 16.03 3.07 -11.29
N TYR A 264 14.70 3.13 -11.23
CA TYR A 264 13.91 2.22 -10.40
C TYR A 264 14.08 0.77 -10.83
N LEU A 265 13.97 0.47 -12.14
CA LEU A 265 14.20 -0.87 -12.68
C LEU A 265 15.59 -1.40 -12.28
N ASN A 266 16.64 -0.62 -12.52
CA ASN A 266 18.01 -1.01 -12.18
C ASN A 266 18.19 -1.28 -10.68
N ALA A 267 17.55 -0.49 -9.82
CA ALA A 267 17.63 -0.63 -8.37
C ALA A 267 16.94 -1.92 -7.89
N ILE A 268 15.71 -2.19 -8.33
CA ILE A 268 14.97 -3.39 -7.90
C ILE A 268 15.56 -4.69 -8.49
N SER A 269 16.16 -4.65 -9.68
CA SER A 269 16.84 -5.80 -10.28
C SER A 269 18.09 -6.27 -9.52
N LYS A 270 18.61 -5.48 -8.56
CA LYS A 270 19.67 -5.95 -7.65
C LYS A 270 19.19 -7.08 -6.72
N TYR A 271 17.87 -7.17 -6.50
CA TYR A 271 17.26 -8.00 -5.46
C TYR A 271 16.41 -9.16 -6.01
N TYR A 272 15.83 -9.03 -7.22
CA TYR A 272 14.87 -9.99 -7.77
C TYR A 272 15.05 -10.30 -9.26
#